data_AF-A0A7S0BV96-F1
#
_entry.id   AF-A0A7S0BV96-F1
#
_cell.length_a   1.000
_cell.length_b   1.000
_cell.length_c   1.000
_cell.angle_alpha   90.00
_cell.angle_beta   90.00
_cell.angle_gamma   90.00
#
_symmetry.space_group_name_H-M   'P 1'
#
loop_
_entity.id
_entity.type
_entity.pdbx_description
1 polymer ?
#
loop_
_entity_poly.entity_id
_entity_poly.type
_entity_poly.pdbx_seq_one_letter_code
_entity_poly.pdbx_strand_id
1 'polypeptide(L)'
;LVVAFFSSTMMELDTGVNASGQRERELSRMERIGAHSHIRGLGLDDALEASEKAQGLVGQAKARKAAGLIVRMIKEGKIAGRAVLIAGQPGTGKTAIAMGMSQSLGDDTPFTKLTGSELFSLEMSKTEALTQALRRSIGVRIKEETEILEGEVVEIQIDKPLGTSESKTAKLTLKTTDMETVYDLGSKMIESMSKEKV
;
A
#
# COMPACT_ATOMS: atom_id res chain seq x y z
N LEU A 1 -12.40 6.52 22.43
CA LEU A 1 -10.93 6.44 22.51
C LEU A 1 -10.46 5.85 21.19
N VAL A 2 -9.61 6.55 20.44
CA VAL A 2 -8.95 5.97 19.25
C VAL A 2 -7.47 5.95 19.55
N VAL A 3 -6.88 4.77 19.62
CA VAL A 3 -5.43 4.58 19.69
C VAL A 3 -4.98 4.35 18.26
N ALA A 4 -4.33 5.35 17.68
CA ALA A 4 -3.73 5.23 16.35
C ALA A 4 -2.23 5.00 16.54
N PHE A 5 -1.75 3.84 16.11
CA PHE A 5 -0.32 3.57 16.02
C PHE A 5 0.18 4.12 14.69
N PHE A 6 1.01 5.15 14.77
CA PHE A 6 1.72 5.70 13.61
C PHE A 6 3.18 5.29 13.74
N SER A 7 3.65 4.46 12.82
CA SER A 7 5.08 4.21 12.64
C SER A 7 5.52 4.98 11.40
N SER A 8 6.35 6.01 11.57
CA SER A 8 7.06 6.67 10.47
C SER A 8 8.35 5.95 10.08
N THR A 9 8.69 4.88 10.78
CA THR A 9 9.90 4.11 10.51
C THR A 9 9.67 3.27 9.24
N MET A 10 9.87 3.90 8.08
CA MET A 10 10.22 3.19 6.86
C MET A 10 11.59 2.59 7.07
N MET A 11 11.62 1.28 7.30
CA MET A 11 12.86 0.52 7.30
C MET A 11 13.14 0.16 5.84
N GLU A 12 14.03 0.92 5.19
CA GLU A 12 14.55 0.59 3.87
C GLU A 12 15.60 -0.52 4.04
N LEU A 13 15.31 -1.69 3.49
CA LEU A 13 16.22 -2.82 3.46
C LEU A 13 16.57 -3.09 1.99
N ASP A 14 17.82 -2.82 1.61
CA ASP A 14 18.40 -3.32 0.37
C ASP A 14 18.83 -4.77 0.61
N THR A 15 17.96 -5.70 0.23
CA THR A 15 18.29 -7.13 0.24
C THR A 15 18.56 -7.59 -1.19
N GLY A 16 19.81 -7.91 -1.49
CA GLY A 16 20.21 -8.67 -2.69
C GLY A 16 19.83 -10.16 -2.58
N VAL A 17 18.59 -10.45 -2.19
CA VAL A 17 18.06 -11.80 -2.02
C VAL A 17 16.89 -11.97 -2.96
N ASN A 18 17.02 -12.93 -3.89
CA ASN A 18 15.94 -13.46 -4.71
C ASN A 18 14.90 -14.14 -3.81
N ALA A 19 14.09 -13.35 -3.13
CA ALA A 19 12.87 -13.84 -2.51
C ALA A 19 11.81 -13.87 -3.60
N SER A 20 11.38 -15.07 -3.98
CA SER A 20 10.10 -15.28 -4.66
C SER A 20 8.96 -14.92 -3.69
N GLY A 21 8.89 -13.63 -3.34
CA GLY A 21 7.81 -13.05 -2.57
C GLY A 21 6.61 -12.99 -3.50
N GLN A 22 5.67 -13.91 -3.29
CA GLN A 22 4.31 -13.65 -3.73
C GLN A 22 3.98 -12.23 -3.29
N ARG A 23 3.65 -11.34 -4.25
CA ARG A 23 2.94 -10.11 -3.95
C ARG A 23 1.65 -10.56 -3.27
N GLU A 24 1.70 -10.72 -1.95
CA GLU A 24 0.53 -10.57 -1.11
C GLU A 24 0.15 -9.09 -1.24
N ARG A 25 -0.48 -8.75 -2.37
CA ARG A 25 -1.73 -8.05 -2.26
C ARG A 25 -2.60 -9.01 -1.45
N GLU A 26 -2.42 -9.01 -0.12
CA GLU A 26 -3.51 -9.33 0.78
C GLU A 26 -4.66 -8.56 0.17
N LEU A 27 -5.58 -9.35 -0.39
CA LEU A 27 -6.77 -8.90 -1.09
C LEU A 27 -7.12 -7.55 -0.50
N SER A 28 -7.01 -6.48 -1.29
CA SER A 28 -7.61 -5.19 -0.97
C SER A 28 -8.97 -5.58 -0.42
N ARG A 29 -9.09 -5.58 0.91
CA ARG A 29 -10.28 -6.07 1.59
C ARG A 29 -11.26 -5.04 1.12
N MET A 30 -12.03 -5.38 0.08
CA MET A 30 -12.82 -4.46 -0.74
C MET A 30 -13.08 -3.25 0.10
N GLU A 31 -12.48 -2.09 -0.21
CA GLU A 31 -12.72 -0.87 0.54
C GLU A 31 -14.22 -0.59 0.45
N ARG A 32 -14.98 -1.21 1.33
CA ARG A 32 -16.41 -1.17 1.39
C ARG A 32 -16.64 0.21 1.92
N ILE A 33 -16.97 1.15 1.03
CA ILE A 33 -17.14 2.60 1.25
C ILE A 33 -17.31 2.87 2.74
N GLY A 34 -16.18 3.11 3.41
CA GLY A 34 -16.20 3.32 4.85
C GLY A 34 -16.92 4.64 5.12
N ALA A 35 -17.51 4.81 6.30
CA ALA A 35 -18.14 6.08 6.72
C ALA A 35 -17.20 7.31 6.62
N HIS A 36 -15.91 7.07 6.42
CA HIS A 36 -14.86 8.07 6.33
C HIS A 36 -14.13 8.08 4.98
N SER A 37 -14.49 7.24 4.00
CA SER A 37 -13.82 7.10 2.69
C SER A 37 -13.64 8.41 1.89
N HIS A 38 -14.46 9.42 2.18
CA HIS A 38 -14.39 10.75 1.57
C HIS A 38 -13.23 11.61 2.08
N ILE A 39 -12.55 11.19 3.15
CA ILE A 39 -11.45 11.94 3.78
C ILE A 39 -10.14 11.59 3.09
N ARG A 40 -9.53 12.60 2.47
CA ARG A 40 -8.27 12.48 1.71
C ARG A 40 -7.08 13.17 2.38
N GLY A 41 -7.29 13.74 3.57
CA GLY A 41 -6.22 14.43 4.32
C GLY A 41 -6.76 15.38 5.38
N LEU A 42 -5.85 16.12 6.02
CA LEU A 42 -6.19 17.09 7.07
C LEU A 42 -6.67 18.44 6.54
N GLY A 43 -6.50 18.73 5.25
CA GLY A 43 -6.94 19.97 4.59
C GLY A 43 -6.32 21.24 5.18
N LEU A 44 -5.01 21.20 5.44
CA LEU A 44 -4.24 22.32 5.96
C LEU A 44 -3.49 23.01 4.82
N ASP A 45 -3.23 24.30 4.97
CA ASP A 45 -2.28 25.04 4.12
C ASP A 45 -0.83 24.89 4.62
N ASP A 46 0.11 25.53 3.92
CA ASP A 46 1.54 25.51 4.26
C ASP A 46 1.84 26.20 5.61
N ALA A 47 0.96 27.07 6.08
CA ALA A 47 1.03 27.72 7.39
C ALA A 47 0.41 26.86 8.51
N LEU A 48 -0.06 25.65 8.22
CA LEU A 48 -0.78 24.75 9.12
C LEU A 48 -2.13 25.30 9.61
N GLU A 49 -2.72 26.24 8.89
CA GLU A 49 -4.07 26.71 9.14
C GLU A 49 -5.08 25.81 8.42
N ALA A 50 -6.19 25.54 9.10
CA ALA A 50 -7.24 24.66 8.61
C ALA A 50 -8.31 25.48 7.88
N SER A 51 -8.46 25.26 6.58
CA SER A 51 -9.60 25.80 5.82
C SER A 51 -10.92 25.22 6.32
N GLU A 52 -12.00 26.00 6.30
CA GLU A 52 -13.31 25.58 6.84
C GLU A 52 -13.81 24.25 6.26
N LYS A 53 -13.58 24.02 4.97
CA LYS A 53 -13.88 22.77 4.27
C LYS A 53 -12.73 22.43 3.33
N ALA A 54 -12.03 21.31 3.57
CA ALA A 54 -10.95 20.85 2.72
C ALA A 54 -10.70 19.34 2.89
N GLN A 55 -10.33 18.67 1.80
CA GLN A 55 -9.93 17.25 1.76
C GLN A 55 -10.92 16.28 2.47
N GLY A 56 -12.21 16.58 2.43
CA GLY A 56 -13.27 15.78 3.04
C GLY A 56 -13.53 16.03 4.53
N LEU A 57 -12.76 16.93 5.16
CA LEU A 57 -13.01 17.40 6.53
C LEU A 57 -13.68 18.78 6.54
N VAL A 58 -14.54 19.00 7.53
CA VAL A 58 -15.25 20.26 7.75
C VAL A 58 -15.11 20.66 9.22
N GLY A 59 -14.78 21.92 9.47
CA GLY A 59 -14.63 22.46 10.82
C GLY A 59 -13.46 21.84 11.59
N GLN A 60 -13.58 21.76 12.93
CA GLN A 60 -12.55 21.25 13.85
C GLN A 60 -11.16 21.85 13.62
N ALA A 61 -11.09 23.15 13.34
CA ALA A 61 -9.85 23.84 12.94
C ALA A 61 -8.71 23.65 13.95
N LYS A 62 -8.98 23.81 15.25
CA LYS A 62 -7.99 23.61 16.32
C LYS A 62 -7.44 22.18 16.33
N ALA A 63 -8.30 21.16 16.18
CA ALA A 63 -7.89 19.78 16.21
C ALA A 63 -7.12 19.38 14.93
N ARG A 64 -7.54 19.89 13.76
CA ARG A 64 -6.84 19.69 12.49
C ARG A 64 -5.45 20.35 12.49
N LYS A 65 -5.35 21.57 13.00
CA LYS A 65 -4.06 22.28 13.18
C LYS A 65 -3.11 21.50 14.11
N ALA A 66 -3.62 21.04 15.26
CA ALA A 66 -2.83 20.21 16.18
C ALA A 66 -2.40 18.88 15.54
N ALA A 67 -3.29 18.22 14.81
CA ALA A 67 -2.98 17.01 14.05
C ALA A 67 -1.92 17.24 12.97
N GLY A 68 -1.97 18.38 12.28
CA GLY A 68 -0.96 18.80 11.29
C GLY A 68 0.42 18.99 11.88
N LEU A 69 0.51 19.65 13.03
CA LEU A 69 1.76 19.79 13.78
C LEU A 69 2.34 18.43 14.15
N ILE A 70 1.51 17.50 14.60
CA ILE A 70 1.93 16.13 14.92
C ILE A 70 2.46 15.42 13.68
N VAL A 71 1.73 15.46 12.56
CA VAL A 71 2.16 14.85 11.29
C VAL A 71 3.50 15.45 10.83
N ARG A 72 3.69 16.77 10.96
CA ARG A 72 4.95 17.42 10.63
C ARG A 72 6.09 16.97 11.54
N MET A 73 5.87 16.90 12.86
CA MET A 73 6.88 16.39 13.80
C MET A 73 7.26 14.93 13.53
N ILE A 74 6.29 14.12 13.08
CA ILE A 74 6.52 12.73 12.66
C ILE A 74 7.38 12.68 11.39
N LYS A 75 7.05 13.48 10.36
CA LYS A 75 7.84 13.57 9.12
C LYS A 75 9.26 14.09 9.35
N GLU A 76 9.42 15.03 10.28
CA GLU A 76 10.73 15.56 10.69
C GLU A 76 11.51 14.60 11.62
N GLY A 77 10.93 13.45 12.01
CA GLY A 77 11.59 12.47 12.89
C GLY A 77 11.82 12.93 14.33
N LYS A 78 11.23 14.06 14.75
CA LYS A 78 11.40 14.62 16.10
C LYS A 78 10.66 13.84 17.19
N ILE A 79 9.72 13.00 16.79
CA ILE A 79 8.91 12.17 17.69
C ILE A 79 8.96 10.71 17.23
N ALA A 80 9.39 9.83 18.13
CA ALA A 80 9.29 8.38 18.00
C ALA A 80 8.75 7.78 19.31
N GLY A 81 7.97 6.71 19.22
CA GLY A 81 7.47 5.96 20.39
C GLY A 81 6.45 6.71 21.27
N ARG A 82 5.80 7.76 20.76
CA ARG A 82 4.75 8.50 21.49
C ARG A 82 3.35 8.13 20.99
N ALA A 83 2.40 8.01 21.92
CA ALA A 83 1.00 7.84 21.61
C ALA A 83 0.27 9.19 21.51
N VAL A 84 -0.68 9.29 20.57
CA VAL A 84 -1.55 10.46 20.40
C VAL A 84 -2.94 10.10 20.89
N LEU A 85 -3.48 10.90 21.81
CA LEU A 85 -4.82 10.74 22.35
C LEU A 85 -5.76 11.82 21.82
N ILE A 86 -6.82 11.41 21.12
CA ILE A 86 -7.89 12.31 20.67
C ILE A 86 -9.14 12.08 21.52
N ALA A 87 -9.51 13.07 22.32
CA ALA A 87 -10.67 13.05 23.21
C ALA A 87 -11.76 14.05 22.76
N GLY A 88 -13.02 13.75 23.09
CA GLY A 88 -14.18 14.60 22.75
C GLY A 88 -15.49 13.83 22.74
N GLN A 89 -16.63 14.53 22.67
CA GLN A 89 -17.97 13.95 22.65
C GLN A 89 -18.22 13.01 21.44
N PRO A 90 -19.08 11.99 21.53
CA PRO A 90 -19.44 11.15 20.38
C PRO A 90 -19.88 12.01 19.16
N GLY A 91 -19.55 11.57 17.93
CA GLY A 91 -19.91 12.31 16.71
C GLY A 91 -19.00 13.47 16.32
N THR A 92 -18.02 13.88 17.14
CA THR A 92 -17.14 15.04 16.83
C THR A 92 -16.01 14.78 15.81
N GLY A 93 -16.07 13.69 15.04
CA GLY A 93 -15.07 13.42 13.99
C GLY A 93 -13.69 12.97 14.47
N LYS A 94 -13.56 12.39 15.68
CA LYS A 94 -12.26 11.87 16.18
C LYS A 94 -11.62 10.84 15.25
N THR A 95 -12.39 9.85 14.82
CA THR A 95 -11.96 8.82 13.87
C THR A 95 -11.67 9.42 12.49
N ALA A 96 -12.41 10.45 12.10
CA ALA A 96 -12.20 11.18 10.86
C ALA A 96 -10.85 11.92 10.86
N ILE A 97 -10.49 12.59 11.96
CA ILE A 97 -9.19 13.27 12.10
C ILE A 97 -8.04 12.25 12.09
N ALA A 98 -8.17 11.13 12.81
CA ALA A 98 -7.15 10.08 12.80
C ALA A 98 -6.93 9.51 11.38
N MET A 99 -8.00 9.38 10.60
CA MET A 99 -7.89 8.95 9.21
C MET A 99 -7.26 10.02 8.32
N GLY A 100 -7.63 11.29 8.50
CA GLY A 100 -6.98 12.41 7.81
C GLY A 100 -5.48 12.51 8.12
N MET A 101 -5.06 12.19 9.35
CA MET A 101 -3.64 12.12 9.73
C MET A 101 -2.91 11.02 8.94
N SER A 102 -3.48 9.82 8.85
CA SER A 102 -2.91 8.70 8.05
C SER A 102 -2.75 9.09 6.58
N GLN A 103 -3.80 9.65 5.97
CA GLN A 103 -3.75 10.09 4.58
C GLN A 103 -2.70 11.21 4.37
N SER A 104 -2.51 12.07 5.36
CA SER A 104 -1.51 13.16 5.28
C SER A 104 -0.06 12.68 5.48
N LEU A 105 0.16 11.51 6.10
CA LEU A 105 1.48 10.89 6.23
C LEU A 105 1.92 10.25 4.91
N GLY A 106 0.97 9.69 4.16
CA GLY A 106 1.13 9.21 2.78
C GLY A 106 0.30 7.97 2.51
N ASP A 107 -0.09 7.75 1.26
CA ASP A 107 -0.92 6.60 0.86
C ASP A 107 -0.25 5.25 1.15
N ASP A 108 1.09 5.24 1.19
CA ASP A 108 1.88 4.06 1.49
C ASP A 108 2.07 3.79 2.99
N THR A 109 1.58 4.69 3.87
CA THR A 109 1.72 4.48 5.31
C THR A 109 0.63 3.55 5.84
N PRO A 110 0.98 2.38 6.41
CA PRO A 110 -0.01 1.43 6.90
C PRO A 110 -0.78 2.02 8.08
N PHE A 111 -2.10 1.84 8.06
CA PHE A 111 -2.99 2.34 9.10
C PHE A 111 -3.99 1.28 9.52
N THR A 112 -3.87 0.80 10.76
CA THR A 112 -4.80 -0.17 11.33
C THR A 112 -5.76 0.52 12.30
N LYS A 113 -7.06 0.38 12.05
CA LYS A 113 -8.09 0.75 13.03
C LYS A 113 -8.37 -0.46 13.92
N LEU A 114 -8.35 -0.24 15.23
CA LEU A 114 -8.65 -1.28 16.21
C LEU A 114 -9.75 -0.79 17.16
N THR A 115 -10.76 -1.61 17.36
CA THR A 115 -11.84 -1.38 18.31
C THR A 115 -11.54 -2.13 19.61
N GLY A 116 -11.80 -1.52 20.77
CA GLY A 116 -11.52 -2.15 22.06
C GLY A 116 -12.19 -3.53 22.22
N SER A 117 -13.38 -3.73 21.66
CA SER A 117 -14.08 -5.01 21.67
C SER A 117 -13.39 -6.11 20.84
N GLU A 118 -12.60 -5.73 19.83
CA GLU A 118 -11.84 -6.70 19.00
C GLU A 118 -10.66 -7.31 19.77
N LEU A 119 -10.23 -6.68 20.88
CA LEU A 119 -9.16 -7.21 21.74
C LEU A 119 -9.63 -8.33 22.67
N PHE A 120 -10.93 -8.44 22.91
CA PHE A 120 -11.51 -9.44 23.80
C PHE A 120 -12.09 -10.58 22.98
N SER A 121 -11.22 -11.46 22.50
CA SER A 121 -11.60 -12.70 21.82
C SER A 121 -11.40 -13.92 22.74
N LEU A 122 -12.21 -14.97 22.52
CA LEU A 122 -12.02 -16.28 23.14
C LEU A 122 -10.97 -17.12 22.38
N GLU A 123 -10.71 -16.80 21.11
CA GLU A 123 -9.82 -17.57 20.24
C GLU A 123 -8.34 -17.25 20.45
N MET A 124 -8.01 -16.04 20.92
CA MET A 124 -6.63 -15.56 21.06
C MET A 124 -6.44 -14.70 22.30
N SER A 125 -5.20 -14.65 22.80
CA SER A 125 -4.86 -13.84 23.97
C SER A 125 -4.86 -12.34 23.66
N LYS A 126 -5.16 -11.51 24.66
CA LYS A 126 -5.11 -10.03 24.54
C LYS A 126 -3.75 -9.52 24.04
N THR A 127 -2.66 -10.14 24.51
CA THR A 127 -1.29 -9.80 24.11
C THR A 127 -1.03 -10.13 22.65
N GLU A 128 -1.53 -11.27 22.18
CA GLU A 128 -1.40 -11.68 20.79
C GLU A 128 -2.20 -10.77 19.86
N ALA A 129 -3.45 -10.45 20.21
CA ALA A 129 -4.29 -9.52 19.46
C ALA A 129 -3.61 -8.13 19.30
N LEU A 130 -3.02 -7.61 20.37
CA LEU A 130 -2.24 -6.37 20.33
C LEU A 130 -0.97 -6.49 19.48
N THR A 131 -0.25 -7.60 19.61
CA THR A 131 0.98 -7.85 18.83
C THR A 131 0.68 -7.92 17.34
N GLN A 132 -0.41 -8.58 16.94
CA GLN A 132 -0.86 -8.65 15.55
C GLN A 132 -1.28 -7.27 15.04
N ALA A 133 -2.04 -6.50 15.83
CA ALA A 133 -2.44 -5.14 15.46
C ALA A 133 -1.23 -4.21 15.26
N LEU A 134 -0.20 -4.34 16.10
CA LEU A 134 1.05 -3.60 15.96
C LEU A 134 1.81 -4.02 14.70
N ARG A 135 1.96 -5.33 14.44
CA ARG A 135 2.63 -5.83 13.22
C ARG A 135 1.95 -5.35 11.95
N ARG A 136 0.61 -5.36 11.90
CA ARG A 136 -0.17 -4.82 10.76
C ARG A 136 0.02 -3.31 10.55
N SER A 137 0.42 -2.58 11.59
CA SER A 137 0.64 -1.13 11.54
C SER A 137 2.09 -0.75 11.19
N ILE A 138 2.96 -1.73 10.93
CA ILE A 138 4.36 -1.52 10.56
C ILE A 138 4.54 -2.03 9.13
N GLY A 139 4.97 -1.13 8.25
CA GLY A 139 5.22 -1.43 6.84
C GLY A 139 6.71 -1.52 6.58
N VAL A 140 7.12 -2.55 5.84
CA VAL A 140 8.49 -2.70 5.36
C VAL A 140 8.45 -2.51 3.84
N ARG A 141 9.25 -1.56 3.34
CA ARG A 141 9.38 -1.33 1.90
C ARG A 141 10.68 -1.96 1.43
N ILE A 142 10.55 -2.95 0.55
CA ILE A 142 11.68 -3.60 -0.11
C ILE A 142 11.74 -3.05 -1.52
N LYS A 143 12.88 -2.46 -1.89
CA LYS A 143 13.17 -2.04 -3.26
C LYS A 143 13.87 -3.22 -3.95
N GLU A 144 13.37 -3.57 -5.13
CA GLU A 144 13.93 -4.63 -5.96
C GLU A 144 14.18 -4.04 -7.35
N GLU A 145 15.36 -4.29 -7.89
CA GLU A 145 15.70 -3.94 -9.27
C GLU A 145 15.34 -5.13 -10.16
N THR A 146 14.50 -4.90 -11.17
CA THR A 146 14.12 -5.93 -12.14
C THR A 146 14.27 -5.36 -13.54
N GLU A 147 14.94 -6.10 -14.42
CA GLU A 147 15.02 -5.78 -15.84
C GLU A 147 13.69 -6.13 -16.51
N ILE A 148 13.05 -5.13 -17.12
CA ILE A 148 11.77 -5.28 -17.83
C ILE A 148 12.03 -5.00 -19.30
N LEU A 149 11.55 -5.90 -20.16
CA LEU A 149 11.58 -5.73 -21.62
C LEU A 149 10.23 -5.19 -22.09
N GLU A 150 10.22 -3.97 -22.60
CA GLU A 150 9.04 -3.32 -23.17
C GLU A 150 9.24 -3.06 -24.67
N GLY A 151 8.23 -3.39 -25.47
CA GLY A 151 8.26 -3.19 -26.92
C GLY A 151 6.93 -3.57 -27.58
N GLU A 152 6.74 -3.13 -28.81
CA GLU A 152 5.61 -3.54 -29.64
C GLU A 152 5.86 -4.95 -30.18
N VAL A 153 4.84 -5.82 -30.11
CA VAL A 153 4.91 -7.16 -30.68
C VAL A 153 4.66 -7.08 -32.17
N VAL A 154 5.68 -7.40 -32.98
CA VAL A 154 5.58 -7.41 -34.44
C VAL A 154 5.10 -8.77 -34.93
N GLU A 155 5.66 -9.85 -34.37
CA GLU A 155 5.34 -11.21 -34.79
C GLU A 155 5.53 -12.22 -33.65
N ILE A 156 4.64 -13.22 -33.60
CA ILE A 156 4.74 -14.37 -32.72
C ILE A 156 4.70 -15.63 -33.60
N GLN A 157 5.78 -16.41 -33.57
CA GLN A 157 5.86 -17.70 -34.24
C GLN A 157 5.87 -18.81 -33.19
N ILE A 158 4.88 -19.70 -33.20
CA ILE A 158 4.82 -20.83 -32.28
C ILE A 158 5.07 -22.11 -33.07
N ASP A 159 6.21 -22.73 -32.83
CA ASP A 159 6.53 -24.04 -33.38
C ASP A 159 5.93 -25.10 -32.46
N LYS A 160 4.84 -25.70 -32.94
CA LYS A 160 4.20 -26.84 -32.28
C LYS A 160 4.63 -28.12 -33.00
N PRO A 161 5.62 -28.86 -32.48
CA PRO A 161 6.01 -30.12 -33.09
C PRO A 161 4.83 -31.10 -33.08
N LEU A 162 4.64 -31.82 -34.18
CA LEU A 162 3.56 -32.79 -34.39
C LEU A 162 3.76 -34.09 -33.59
N GLY A 163 4.89 -34.24 -32.89
CA GLY A 163 5.23 -35.40 -32.07
C GLY A 163 4.93 -35.20 -30.58
N THR A 164 4.47 -36.26 -29.93
CA THR A 164 3.94 -36.28 -28.55
C THR A 164 4.95 -35.93 -27.43
N SER A 165 6.21 -35.65 -27.76
CA SER A 165 7.31 -35.62 -26.78
C SER A 165 8.21 -34.37 -26.83
N GLU A 166 7.99 -33.43 -27.75
CA GLU A 166 8.83 -32.24 -27.87
C GLU A 166 8.16 -31.00 -27.25
N SER A 167 8.95 -30.25 -26.48
CA SER A 167 8.50 -29.02 -25.83
C SER A 167 8.24 -27.93 -26.88
N LYS A 168 7.08 -27.27 -26.79
CA LYS A 168 6.75 -26.13 -27.64
C LYS A 168 7.82 -25.04 -27.49
N THR A 169 8.34 -24.57 -28.62
CA THR A 169 9.24 -23.42 -28.71
C THR A 169 8.54 -22.33 -29.50
N ALA A 170 8.80 -21.06 -29.17
CA ALA A 170 8.25 -19.94 -29.91
C ALA A 170 9.29 -18.85 -30.08
N LYS A 171 9.15 -18.04 -31.14
CA LYS A 171 9.94 -16.84 -31.37
C LYS A 171 9.03 -15.63 -31.27
N LEU A 172 9.47 -14.63 -30.51
CA LEU A 172 8.79 -13.36 -30.34
C LEU A 172 9.68 -12.26 -30.89
N THR A 173 9.17 -11.51 -31.86
CA THR A 173 9.85 -10.32 -32.38
C THR A 173 9.27 -9.08 -31.71
N LEU A 174 10.09 -8.42 -30.90
CA LEU A 174 9.77 -7.14 -30.26
C LEU A 174 10.45 -6.00 -30.99
N LYS A 175 9.71 -4.91 -31.20
CA LYS A 175 10.20 -3.70 -31.84
C LYS A 175 10.00 -2.49 -30.95
N THR A 176 11.06 -1.73 -30.78
CA THR A 176 11.03 -0.38 -30.22
C THR A 176 11.26 0.63 -31.33
N THR A 177 11.26 1.93 -31.02
CA THR A 177 11.57 2.97 -32.01
C THR A 177 12.98 2.84 -32.59
N ASP A 178 13.89 2.27 -31.80
CA ASP A 178 15.33 2.30 -32.09
C ASP A 178 15.88 0.93 -32.48
N MET A 179 15.25 -0.17 -32.02
CA MET A 179 15.74 -1.53 -32.23
C MET A 179 14.64 -2.53 -32.50
N GLU A 180 14.99 -3.60 -33.19
CA GLU A 180 14.14 -4.79 -33.39
C GLU A 180 14.93 -6.01 -32.91
N THR A 181 14.34 -6.77 -31.98
CA THR A 181 14.98 -7.91 -31.32
C THR A 181 14.08 -9.13 -31.34
N VAL A 182 14.68 -10.29 -31.61
CA VAL A 182 14.00 -11.58 -31.64
C VAL A 182 14.37 -12.37 -30.38
N TYR A 183 13.36 -12.85 -29.66
CA TYR A 183 13.49 -13.62 -28.44
C TYR A 183 12.95 -15.03 -28.62
N ASP A 184 13.73 -16.04 -28.25
CA ASP A 184 13.27 -17.43 -28.18
C ASP A 184 12.57 -17.67 -26.82
N LEU A 185 11.28 -18.02 -26.88
CA LEU A 185 10.42 -18.28 -25.73
C LEU A 185 10.35 -19.78 -25.42
N GLY A 186 10.44 -20.10 -24.13
CA GLY A 186 10.22 -21.45 -23.61
C GLY A 186 8.74 -21.78 -23.36
N SER A 187 8.45 -23.06 -23.11
CA SER A 187 7.09 -23.59 -22.91
C SER A 187 6.24 -22.84 -21.87
N LYS A 188 6.84 -22.42 -20.75
CA LYS A 188 6.14 -21.65 -19.69
C LYS A 188 5.70 -20.26 -20.14
N MET A 189 6.52 -19.56 -20.95
CA MET A 189 6.18 -18.23 -21.46
C MET A 189 5.07 -18.31 -22.52
N ILE A 190 5.08 -19.37 -23.34
CA ILE A 190 4.04 -19.63 -24.35
C ILE A 190 2.68 -19.84 -23.69
N GLU A 191 2.62 -20.57 -22.57
CA GLU A 191 1.38 -20.77 -21.80
C GLU A 191 0.85 -19.46 -21.21
N SER A 192 1.74 -18.60 -20.68
CA SER A 192 1.37 -17.27 -20.18
C SER A 192 0.81 -16.38 -21.29
N MET A 193 1.46 -16.33 -22.45
CA MET A 193 1.01 -15.58 -23.63
C MET A 193 -0.36 -16.08 -24.12
N SER A 194 -0.53 -17.40 -24.20
CA SER A 194 -1.81 -18.01 -24.61
C SER A 194 -2.95 -17.71 -23.64
N LYS A 195 -2.64 -17.52 -22.35
CA LYS A 195 -3.61 -17.17 -21.31
C LYS A 195 -4.03 -15.71 -21.35
N GLU A 196 -3.11 -14.80 -21.68
CA GLU A 196 -3.39 -13.37 -21.82
C GLU A 196 -4.07 -13.00 -23.15
N LYS A 197 -4.22 -13.96 -24.08
CA LYS A 197 -4.83 -13.76 -25.41
C LYS A 197 -4.20 -12.59 -26.17
N VAL A 198 -2.87 -12.51 -26.13
CA VAL A 198 -2.10 -11.72 -27.10
C VAL A 198 -1.96 -12.53 -28.37
#